data_AF-A0A2X0K0A9-F1
#
_entry.id   AF-A0A2X0K0A9-F1
#
_cell.length_a   1.000
_cell.length_b   1.000
_cell.length_c   1.000
_cell.angle_alpha   90.00
_cell.angle_beta   90.00
_cell.angle_gamma   90.00
#
_symmetry.space_group_name_H-M   'P 1'
#
loop_
_entity.id
_entity.type
_entity.pdbx_description
1 polymer ?
#
loop_
_entity_poly.entity_id
_entity_poly.type
_entity_poly.pdbx_seq_one_letter_code
_entity_poly.pdbx_strand_id
1 'polypeptide(L)'
;MPASAASIPGGAQQFCGSQICLYYHSSEQGAQWVANDAEWGDLSGQTFNAQGNFGNVWDGYGQAIRNNAASVANGGYDTVYVYVYRAVDGWGPYDSVGAGGYGNLVNTWNNEASYSIYNHG
;
A
#
# COMPACT_ATOMS: atom_id res chain seq x y z
N MET A 1 -0.73 -22.86 9.00
CA MET A 1 -1.37 -21.83 9.86
C MET A 1 -1.78 -20.73 8.90
N PRO A 2 -3.04 -20.24 8.89
CA PRO A 2 -3.42 -19.25 7.88
C PRO A 2 -2.54 -18.01 8.11
N ALA A 3 -2.03 -17.44 7.02
CA ALA A 3 -1.21 -16.24 7.07
C ALA A 3 -2.00 -15.15 7.81
N SER A 4 -1.39 -14.50 8.79
CA SER A 4 -2.05 -13.45 9.56
C SER A 4 -2.41 -12.31 8.63
N ALA A 5 -3.70 -12.15 8.37
CA ALA A 5 -4.24 -11.03 7.62
C ALA A 5 -4.83 -10.02 8.60
N ALA A 6 -4.30 -8.80 8.63
CA ALA A 6 -4.99 -7.70 9.31
C ALA A 6 -5.89 -7.02 8.28
N SER A 7 -7.11 -6.71 8.71
CA SER A 7 -8.11 -6.07 7.89
C SER A 7 -8.25 -4.60 8.26
N ILE A 8 -7.98 -3.73 7.30
CA ILE A 8 -8.28 -2.30 7.35
C ILE A 8 -9.68 -2.11 6.75
N PRO A 9 -10.68 -1.70 7.55
CA PRO A 9 -12.06 -1.60 7.07
C PRO A 9 -12.20 -0.53 5.98
N GLY A 10 -13.10 -0.80 5.04
CA GLY A 10 -13.50 0.16 4.01
C GLY A 10 -14.30 1.34 4.56
N GLY A 11 -14.47 2.39 3.76
CA GLY A 11 -15.16 3.61 4.14
C GLY A 11 -15.71 4.39 2.95
N ALA A 12 -16.57 5.38 3.21
CA ALA A 12 -17.15 6.23 2.16
C ALA A 12 -16.20 7.31 1.62
N GLN A 13 -15.01 7.46 2.22
CA GLN A 13 -14.12 8.59 1.98
C GLN A 13 -12.89 8.13 1.20
N GLN A 14 -12.74 8.59 -0.04
CA GLN A 14 -11.56 8.31 -0.86
C GLN A 14 -10.41 9.25 -0.46
N PHE A 15 -9.57 8.80 0.48
CA PHE A 15 -8.34 9.51 0.89
C PHE A 15 -7.27 9.45 -0.22
N CYS A 16 -7.33 8.40 -1.04
CA CYS A 16 -6.52 8.18 -2.21
C CYS A 16 -7.36 8.41 -3.48
N GLY A 17 -6.84 9.20 -4.43
CA GLY A 17 -7.47 9.40 -5.74
C GLY A 17 -7.15 8.31 -6.77
N SER A 18 -6.57 7.19 -6.34
CA SER A 18 -6.12 6.07 -7.17
C SER A 18 -6.47 4.75 -6.51
N GLN A 19 -6.33 3.63 -7.23
CA GLN A 19 -6.65 2.30 -6.69
C GLN A 19 -5.93 2.04 -5.35
N ILE A 20 -4.63 2.36 -5.29
CA ILE A 20 -3.84 2.24 -4.05
C ILE A 20 -2.94 3.47 -3.87
N CYS A 21 -2.82 3.93 -2.63
CA CYS A 21 -1.80 4.87 -2.16
C CYS A 21 -1.04 4.23 -0.99
N LEU A 22 0.28 4.15 -1.08
CA LEU A 22 1.17 3.75 0.02
C LEU A 22 1.90 4.99 0.53
N TYR A 23 2.03 5.11 1.85
CA TYR A 23 2.61 6.26 2.52
C TYR A 23 3.82 5.86 3.37
N TYR A 24 4.84 6.73 3.38
CA TYR A 24 6.08 6.50 4.13
C TYR A 24 5.87 6.53 5.65
N HIS A 25 4.95 7.36 6.15
CA HIS A 25 4.62 7.42 7.59
C HIS A 25 3.26 6.80 7.89
N SER A 26 3.06 6.49 9.18
CA SER A 26 1.75 6.13 9.72
C SER A 26 0.74 7.28 9.56
N SER A 27 -0.55 6.96 9.61
CA SER A 27 -1.65 7.93 9.48
C SER A 27 -1.62 8.72 8.17
N GLU A 28 -1.24 8.04 7.08
CA GLU A 28 -1.32 8.55 5.71
C GLU A 28 -0.49 9.83 5.49
N GLN A 29 0.70 9.90 6.11
CA GLN A 29 1.59 11.06 6.06
C GLN A 29 2.87 10.80 5.25
N GLY A 30 3.57 11.88 4.92
CA GLY A 30 4.86 11.84 4.23
C GLY A 30 4.73 11.67 2.73
N ALA A 31 5.81 11.24 2.09
CA ALA A 31 5.82 10.93 0.67
C ALA A 31 4.91 9.72 0.39
N GLN A 32 4.30 9.73 -0.79
CA GLN A 32 3.35 8.69 -1.18
C GLN A 32 3.72 8.09 -2.53
N TRP A 33 3.34 6.84 -2.71
CA TRP A 33 3.33 6.21 -4.01
C TRP A 33 1.91 5.80 -4.35
N VAL A 34 1.53 5.97 -5.61
CA VAL A 34 0.18 5.72 -6.07
C VAL A 34 0.22 4.85 -7.31
N ALA A 35 -0.76 3.96 -7.43
CA ALA A 35 -0.95 3.14 -8.62
C ALA A 35 -2.43 2.91 -8.88
N ASN A 36 -2.76 2.70 -10.16
CA ASN A 36 -4.12 2.38 -10.63
C ASN A 36 -4.21 0.98 -11.23
N ASP A 37 -3.08 0.29 -11.40
CA ASP A 37 -3.06 -1.08 -11.88
C ASP A 37 -3.73 -2.01 -10.87
N ALA A 38 -4.40 -3.05 -11.38
CA ALA A 38 -5.07 -4.05 -10.57
C ALA A 38 -4.08 -4.82 -9.67
N GLU A 39 -2.83 -4.93 -10.11
CA GLU A 39 -1.81 -5.74 -9.45
C GLU A 39 -0.41 -5.24 -9.77
N TRP A 40 0.48 -5.32 -8.79
CA TRP A 40 1.92 -5.14 -8.98
C TRP A 40 2.69 -6.20 -8.19
N GLY A 41 3.24 -7.19 -8.91
CA GLY A 41 3.88 -8.37 -8.31
C GLY A 41 5.28 -8.15 -7.72
N ASP A 42 5.91 -7.00 -7.98
CA ASP A 42 7.20 -6.61 -7.38
C ASP A 42 7.33 -5.08 -7.28
N LEU A 43 7.32 -4.56 -6.06
CA LEU A 43 7.55 -3.15 -5.72
C LEU A 43 9.05 -2.81 -5.56
N SER A 44 9.95 -3.79 -5.71
CA SER A 44 11.40 -3.59 -5.62
C SER A 44 11.91 -2.77 -6.81
N GLY A 45 12.01 -1.45 -6.63
CA GLY A 45 12.36 -0.49 -7.68
C GLY A 45 11.37 0.67 -7.80
N GLN A 46 10.21 0.54 -7.15
CA GLN A 46 9.31 1.66 -6.93
C GLN A 46 9.79 2.49 -5.75
N THR A 47 9.67 3.82 -5.87
CA THR A 47 10.05 4.78 -4.84
C THR A 47 8.90 5.71 -4.52
N PHE A 48 8.84 6.21 -3.29
CA PHE A 48 7.85 7.20 -2.91
C PHE A 48 8.09 8.50 -3.69
N ASN A 49 6.98 9.05 -4.19
CA ASN A 49 6.95 10.30 -4.93
C ASN A 49 6.42 11.43 -4.03
N ALA A 50 6.71 12.68 -4.39
CA ALA A 50 6.12 13.82 -3.73
C ALA A 50 4.66 13.93 -4.16
N GLN A 51 3.73 14.00 -3.21
CA GLN A 51 2.32 14.25 -3.52
C GLN A 51 2.18 15.66 -4.14
N GLY A 52 1.39 15.74 -5.22
CA GLY A 52 0.92 16.91 -5.97
C GLY A 52 1.43 18.31 -5.61
N ASN A 53 1.92 19.04 -6.61
CA ASN A 53 2.04 20.50 -6.80
C ASN A 53 2.36 21.45 -5.61
N PHE A 54 2.81 20.95 -4.47
CA PHE A 54 3.30 21.76 -3.36
C PHE A 54 4.77 21.41 -3.18
N GLY A 55 5.66 22.32 -3.61
CA GLY A 55 7.11 22.14 -3.76
C GLY A 55 7.92 21.91 -2.47
N ASN A 56 7.37 21.19 -1.49
CA ASN A 56 8.11 20.68 -0.35
C ASN A 56 8.45 19.21 -0.63
N VAL A 57 9.74 18.87 -0.51
CA VAL A 57 10.17 17.47 -0.51
C VAL A 57 9.66 16.84 0.78
N TRP A 58 8.64 16.01 0.68
CA TRP A 58 8.07 15.31 1.81
C TRP A 58 9.03 14.23 2.32
N ASP A 59 9.03 14.02 3.63
CA ASP A 59 9.83 12.97 4.26
C ASP A 59 9.51 11.60 3.64
N GLY A 60 10.55 10.84 3.29
CA GLY A 60 10.44 9.58 2.54
C GLY A 60 10.55 9.71 1.01
N TYR A 61 10.62 10.91 0.44
CA TYR A 61 10.76 11.08 -1.02
C TYR A 61 12.02 10.37 -1.56
N GLY A 62 11.84 9.60 -2.64
CA GLY A 62 12.92 8.84 -3.26
C GLY A 62 13.34 7.58 -2.47
N GLN A 63 12.77 7.33 -1.30
CA GLN A 63 12.96 6.06 -0.59
C GLN A 63 12.22 4.95 -1.34
N ALA A 64 12.80 3.75 -1.33
CA ALA A 64 12.13 2.57 -1.88
C ALA A 64 10.83 2.31 -1.10
N ILE A 65 9.76 1.95 -1.78
CA ILE A 65 8.49 1.60 -1.10
C ILE A 65 8.69 0.38 -0.23
N ARG A 66 9.33 -0.64 -0.82
CA ARG A 66 9.65 -1.86 -0.12
C ARG A 66 10.46 -1.56 1.13
N ASN A 67 10.01 -2.13 2.23
CA ASN A 67 10.56 -1.98 3.57
C ASN A 67 10.34 -0.62 4.25
N ASN A 68 9.52 0.25 3.68
CA ASN A 68 9.37 1.62 4.18
C ASN A 68 7.93 2.14 4.16
N ALA A 69 6.95 1.41 3.61
CA ALA A 69 5.56 1.86 3.74
C ALA A 69 5.07 1.57 5.16
N ALA A 70 4.31 2.51 5.71
CA ALA A 70 3.78 2.41 7.07
C ALA A 70 2.25 2.51 7.10
N SER A 71 1.64 3.14 6.10
CA SER A 71 0.19 3.18 5.95
C SER A 71 -0.23 3.10 4.49
N VAL A 72 -1.51 2.80 4.28
CA VAL A 72 -2.12 2.56 2.98
C VAL A 72 -3.50 3.22 2.92
N ALA A 73 -3.89 3.67 1.74
CA ALA A 73 -5.26 4.03 1.43
C ALA A 73 -5.69 3.39 0.11
N ASN A 74 -6.92 2.89 0.10
CA ASN A 74 -7.57 2.30 -1.07
C ASN A 74 -8.61 3.29 -1.59
N GLY A 75 -8.33 3.91 -2.73
CA GLY A 75 -9.28 4.76 -3.43
C GLY A 75 -10.16 4.01 -4.43
N GLY A 76 -9.93 2.71 -4.63
CA GLY A 76 -10.70 1.88 -5.54
C GLY A 76 -12.04 1.40 -4.98
N TYR A 77 -12.75 0.63 -5.82
CA TYR A 77 -14.03 -0.01 -5.49
C TYR A 77 -13.87 -1.46 -5.00
N ASP A 78 -12.72 -2.06 -5.25
CA ASP A 78 -12.38 -3.41 -4.84
C ASP A 78 -11.49 -3.41 -3.60
N THR A 79 -11.49 -4.51 -2.85
CA THR A 79 -10.55 -4.71 -1.73
C THR A 79 -9.14 -4.90 -2.28
N VAL A 80 -8.17 -4.17 -1.73
CA VAL A 80 -6.76 -4.30 -2.08
C VAL A 80 -6.07 -5.16 -1.02
N TYR A 81 -5.22 -6.07 -1.47
CA TYR A 81 -4.37 -6.91 -0.62
C TYR A 81 -2.93 -6.47 -0.81
N VAL A 82 -2.29 -5.98 0.26
CA VAL A 82 -0.87 -5.61 0.28
C VAL A 82 -0.11 -6.77 0.87
N TYR A 83 0.95 -7.23 0.21
CA TYR A 83 1.65 -8.48 0.53
C TYR A 83 3.11 -8.27 0.89
N VAL A 84 3.62 -9.11 1.79
CA VAL A 84 5.03 -9.09 2.24
C VAL A 84 6.01 -9.60 1.17
N TYR A 85 5.59 -10.58 0.35
CA TYR A 85 6.46 -11.19 -0.64
C TYR A 85 6.14 -10.72 -2.06
N ARG A 86 7.11 -10.89 -2.95
CA ARG A 86 6.88 -10.71 -4.38
C ARG A 86 6.00 -11.84 -4.88
N ALA A 87 5.22 -11.58 -5.92
CA ALA A 87 4.36 -12.59 -6.55
C ALA A 87 5.16 -13.85 -6.95
N VAL A 88 6.39 -13.68 -7.45
CA VAL A 88 7.28 -14.78 -7.87
C VAL A 88 7.78 -15.67 -6.73
N ASP A 89 7.81 -15.15 -5.50
CA ASP A 89 8.26 -15.88 -4.31
C ASP A 89 7.08 -16.50 -3.54
N GLY A 90 5.84 -16.26 -4.01
CA GLY A 90 4.60 -16.64 -3.36
C GLY A 90 4.16 -15.58 -2.35
N TRP A 91 3.33 -14.64 -2.82
CA TRP A 91 2.58 -13.56 -2.13
C TRP A 91 2.73 -13.41 -0.60
N GLY A 92 2.55 -14.47 0.19
CA GLY A 92 2.87 -14.46 1.62
C GLY A 92 1.84 -13.76 2.50
N PRO A 93 2.19 -13.37 3.74
CA PRO A 93 1.31 -12.60 4.62
C PRO A 93 0.88 -11.28 3.98
N TYR A 94 -0.32 -10.82 4.33
CA TYR A 94 -0.91 -9.64 3.72
C TYR A 94 -1.74 -8.81 4.70
N ASP A 95 -1.96 -7.56 4.34
CA ASP A 95 -3.01 -6.72 4.93
C ASP A 95 -4.08 -6.48 3.87
N SER A 96 -5.36 -6.66 4.24
CA SER A 96 -6.49 -6.36 3.35
C SER A 96 -7.03 -4.97 3.65
N VAL A 97 -7.32 -4.21 2.61
CA VAL A 97 -7.79 -2.83 2.67
C VAL A 97 -9.09 -2.77 1.91
N GLY A 98 -10.21 -2.65 2.63
CA GLY A 98 -11.52 -2.52 2.01
C GLY A 98 -11.60 -1.30 1.09
N ALA A 99 -12.55 -1.30 0.16
CA ALA A 99 -12.80 -0.16 -0.72
C ALA A 99 -13.03 1.14 0.08
N GLY A 100 -12.34 2.21 -0.29
CA GLY A 100 -12.35 3.48 0.45
C GLY A 100 -11.73 3.41 1.86
N GLY A 101 -11.08 2.30 2.20
CA GLY A 101 -10.41 2.09 3.48
C GLY A 101 -9.02 2.71 3.51
N TYR A 102 -8.58 3.12 4.69
CA TYR A 102 -7.23 3.62 4.92
C TYR A 102 -6.81 3.33 6.36
N GLY A 103 -5.51 3.19 6.58
CA GLY A 103 -4.95 2.95 7.89
C GLY A 103 -3.49 2.50 7.85
N ASN A 104 -2.94 2.31 9.04
CA ASN A 104 -1.60 1.76 9.21
C ASN A 104 -1.57 0.29 8.78
N LEU A 105 -0.50 -0.07 8.09
CA LEU A 105 -0.18 -1.46 7.80
C LEU A 105 0.19 -2.17 9.11
N VAL A 106 -0.08 -3.46 9.19
CA VAL A 106 0.10 -4.22 10.44
C VAL A 106 0.99 -5.42 10.20
N ASN A 107 0.66 -6.29 9.25
CA ASN A 107 1.52 -7.43 8.91
C ASN A 107 2.57 -7.06 7.88
N THR A 108 2.26 -6.08 7.04
CA THR A 108 3.12 -5.68 5.94
C THR A 108 3.97 -4.46 6.22
N TRP A 109 3.74 -3.76 7.35
CA TRP A 109 4.48 -2.55 7.73
C TRP A 109 5.98 -2.76 7.55
N ASN A 110 6.57 -1.92 6.68
CA ASN A 110 7.99 -1.90 6.39
C ASN A 110 8.47 -3.24 5.85
N ASN A 111 7.64 -3.91 5.06
CA ASN A 111 7.96 -5.17 4.42
C ASN A 111 7.15 -5.43 3.15
N GLU A 112 6.51 -4.41 2.57
CA GLU A 112 5.63 -4.53 1.41
C GLU A 112 6.46 -4.85 0.16
N ALA A 113 6.07 -5.89 -0.58
CA ALA A 113 6.76 -6.27 -1.80
C ALA A 113 5.83 -6.40 -3.01
N SER A 114 4.52 -6.56 -2.81
CA SER A 114 3.54 -6.57 -3.89
C SER A 114 2.15 -6.15 -3.41
N TYR A 115 1.25 -5.85 -4.34
CA TYR A 115 -0.18 -5.70 -4.04
C TYR A 115 -1.04 -6.26 -5.17
N SER A 116 -2.27 -6.65 -4.85
CA SER A 116 -3.27 -7.07 -5.84
C SER A 116 -4.68 -6.76 -5.35
N ILE A 117 -5.62 -6.51 -6.25
CA ILE A 117 -7.07 -6.53 -5.94
C ILE A 117 -7.61 -7.96 -5.87
N TYR A 118 -6.84 -8.94 -6.32
CA TYR A 118 -7.16 -10.35 -6.21
C TYR A 118 -6.53 -10.94 -4.94
N ASN A 119 -7.28 -11.80 -4.26
CA ASN A 119 -6.77 -12.51 -3.08
C ASN A 119 -5.91 -13.70 -3.54
N HIS A 120 -4.67 -13.77 -3.03
CA HIS A 120 -3.69 -14.80 -3.35
C HIS A 120 -3.27 -15.68 -2.16
N GLY A 121 -3.93 -15.56 -1.00
CA GLY A 121 -3.83 -16.55 0.09
C GLY A 121 -3.82 -15.97 1.48
#